data_AF-A8AHQ9-F1
#
_entry.id   AF-A8AHQ9-F1
#
_cell.length_a   1.000
_cell.length_b   1.000
_cell.length_c   1.000
_cell.angle_alpha   90.00
_cell.angle_beta   90.00
_cell.angle_gamma   90.00
#
_symmetry.space_group_name_H-M   'P 1'
#
loop_
_entity.id
_entity.type
_entity.pdbx_description
1 polymer ?
#
loop_
_entity_poly.entity_id
_entity_poly.type
_entity_poly.pdbx_seq_one_letter_code
_entity_poly.pdbx_strand_id
1 'polypeptide(L)'
;MTTWKFYDDNALRLFNDYQSLNFKDIFSDVESYFLASRGDALDVGAGSGRDSAALFKMGYNVTAVEPSDNMRNLAAENHKHCDITWVNDSLPELRKITQSLKTFDLIIVSAVWMHLNENQQERSLFTLFNLLSANGVMIITLRLGPAEPDRQISVIYTEDLIALSKKLGLTVEYISPVNTDSFNRPSVTWQKVVLSKKTTS
;
A
#
# COMPACT_ATOMS: atom_id res chain seq x y z
N MET A 1 -11.96 14.87 6.25
CA MET A 1 -12.36 13.49 5.91
C MET A 1 -12.11 13.37 4.42
N THR A 2 -11.11 12.59 4.00
CA THR A 2 -10.85 12.35 2.57
C THR A 2 -12.08 11.68 1.99
N THR A 3 -12.68 12.28 0.96
CA THR A 3 -13.86 11.69 0.32
C THR A 3 -13.36 10.71 -0.74
N TRP A 4 -13.64 9.43 -0.57
CA TRP A 4 -13.32 8.39 -1.56
C TRP A 4 -14.28 8.39 -2.75
N LYS A 5 -15.09 9.45 -2.87
CA LYS A 5 -16.14 9.62 -3.87
C LYS A 5 -15.62 9.45 -5.31
N PHE A 6 -14.44 9.98 -5.63
CA PHE A 6 -13.86 9.78 -6.97
C PHE A 6 -13.69 8.29 -7.26
N TYR A 7 -13.16 7.53 -6.29
CA TYR A 7 -12.94 6.09 -6.41
C TYR A 7 -14.27 5.34 -6.47
N ASP A 8 -15.25 5.71 -5.65
CA ASP A 8 -16.58 5.12 -5.70
C ASP A 8 -17.30 5.36 -7.03
N ASP A 9 -17.30 6.60 -7.52
CA ASP A 9 -17.96 7.00 -8.77
C ASP A 9 -17.31 6.34 -10.01
N ASN A 10 -16.01 6.04 -9.93
CA ASN A 10 -15.22 5.48 -11.04
C ASN A 10 -14.85 4.01 -10.84
N ALA A 11 -15.44 3.33 -9.85
CA ALA A 11 -14.93 2.07 -9.32
C ALA A 11 -14.74 0.99 -10.40
N LEU A 12 -15.72 0.78 -11.28
CA LEU A 12 -15.61 -0.25 -12.32
C LEU A 12 -14.45 0.01 -13.30
N ARG A 13 -14.25 1.27 -13.70
CA ARG A 13 -13.15 1.65 -14.59
C ARG A 13 -11.80 1.41 -13.89
N LEU A 14 -11.63 1.97 -12.70
CA LEU A 14 -10.39 1.88 -11.94
C LEU A 14 -10.07 0.43 -11.58
N PHE A 15 -11.09 -0.35 -11.22
CA PHE A 15 -10.96 -1.78 -11.00
C PHE A 15 -10.35 -2.49 -12.20
N ASN A 16 -10.90 -2.29 -13.41
CA ASN A 16 -10.39 -2.92 -14.63
C ASN A 16 -8.97 -2.46 -14.96
N ASP A 17 -8.70 -1.16 -14.86
CA ASP A 17 -7.37 -0.60 -15.12
C ASP A 17 -6.33 -1.23 -14.18
N TYR A 18 -6.64 -1.29 -12.87
CA TYR A 18 -5.71 -1.80 -11.86
C TYR A 18 -5.52 -3.32 -11.94
N GLN A 19 -6.57 -4.07 -12.30
CA GLN A 19 -6.49 -5.51 -12.56
C GLN A 19 -5.68 -5.86 -13.83
N SER A 20 -5.62 -4.96 -14.82
CA SER A 20 -4.87 -5.21 -16.05
C SER A 20 -3.35 -5.25 -15.83
N LEU A 21 -2.87 -4.69 -14.73
CA LEU A 21 -1.46 -4.70 -14.36
C LEU A 21 -1.10 -6.03 -13.71
N ASN A 22 0.11 -6.52 -13.97
CA ASN A 22 0.60 -7.75 -13.36
C ASN A 22 1.34 -7.43 -12.05
N PHE A 23 0.96 -8.09 -10.95
CA PHE A 23 1.62 -7.94 -9.65
C PHE A 23 3.13 -8.16 -9.72
N LYS A 24 3.57 -9.22 -10.41
CA LYS A 24 4.98 -9.58 -10.49
C LYS A 24 5.78 -8.51 -11.23
N ASP A 25 5.22 -7.95 -12.30
CA ASP A 25 5.89 -6.88 -13.04
C ASP A 25 6.04 -5.63 -12.15
N ILE A 26 4.97 -5.27 -11.42
CA ILE A 26 5.00 -4.15 -10.48
C ILE A 26 6.03 -4.37 -9.38
N PHE A 27 6.12 -5.55 -8.76
CA PHE A 27 6.93 -5.78 -7.56
C PHE A 27 8.24 -6.57 -7.78
N SER A 28 8.65 -6.80 -9.04
CA SER A 28 9.82 -7.62 -9.40
C SER A 28 11.13 -7.17 -8.74
N ASP A 29 11.37 -5.87 -8.63
CA ASP A 29 12.57 -5.27 -8.00
C ASP A 29 12.62 -5.41 -6.47
N VAL A 30 11.50 -5.80 -5.85
CA VAL A 30 11.38 -6.05 -4.41
C VAL A 30 10.88 -7.45 -4.11
N GLU A 31 10.91 -8.37 -5.10
CA GLU A 31 10.41 -9.75 -4.97
C GLU A 31 11.09 -10.50 -3.81
N SER A 32 12.38 -10.22 -3.56
CA SER A 32 13.16 -10.83 -2.47
C SER A 32 12.68 -10.45 -1.06
N TYR A 33 11.89 -9.39 -0.91
CA TYR A 33 11.32 -8.96 0.36
C TYR A 33 9.96 -9.58 0.66
N PHE A 34 9.31 -10.20 -0.32
CA PHE A 34 8.20 -11.11 -0.06
C PHE A 34 8.79 -12.40 0.47
N LEU A 35 8.88 -12.50 1.79
CA LEU A 35 9.19 -13.76 2.44
C LEU A 35 8.16 -14.78 1.95
N ALA A 36 8.59 -15.93 1.44
CA ALA A 36 7.67 -17.05 1.24
C ALA A 36 7.22 -17.54 2.63
N SER A 37 6.32 -16.80 3.26
CA SER A 37 5.91 -16.97 4.65
C SER A 37 4.44 -17.34 4.69
N ARG A 38 4.08 -18.14 5.70
CA ARG A 38 2.71 -18.34 6.15
C ARG A 38 2.29 -17.23 7.13
N GLY A 39 2.81 -16.01 6.91
CA GLY A 39 2.65 -14.89 7.83
C GLY A 39 1.37 -14.10 7.56
N ASP A 40 1.19 -13.06 8.35
CA ASP A 40 0.08 -12.12 8.18
C ASP A 40 0.49 -10.96 7.28
N ALA A 41 -0.31 -10.67 6.25
CA ALA A 41 -0.09 -9.54 5.36
C ALA A 41 -1.24 -8.51 5.45
N LEU A 42 -0.87 -7.23 5.42
CA LEU A 42 -1.79 -6.11 5.33
C LEU A 42 -1.60 -5.39 3.99
N ASP A 43 -2.66 -5.35 3.19
CA ASP A 43 -2.74 -4.55 1.96
C ASP A 43 -3.53 -3.27 2.24
N VAL A 44 -2.86 -2.12 2.28
CA VAL A 44 -3.47 -0.83 2.63
C VAL A 44 -3.81 -0.07 1.35
N GLY A 45 -5.09 0.24 1.17
CA GLY A 45 -5.66 0.76 -0.08
C GLY A 45 -5.67 -0.30 -1.17
N ALA A 46 -6.25 -1.45 -0.85
CA ALA A 46 -6.21 -2.66 -1.66
C ALA A 46 -6.84 -2.49 -3.06
N GLY A 47 -7.66 -1.46 -3.28
CA GLY A 47 -8.20 -1.10 -4.59
C GLY A 47 -8.94 -2.26 -5.24
N SER A 48 -8.42 -2.76 -6.36
CA SER A 48 -9.04 -3.87 -7.09
C SER A 48 -8.82 -5.24 -6.46
N GLY A 49 -7.99 -5.35 -5.43
CA GLY A 49 -7.61 -6.61 -4.81
C GLY A 49 -6.50 -7.37 -5.53
N ARG A 50 -5.88 -6.79 -6.56
CA ARG A 50 -4.78 -7.41 -7.32
C ARG A 50 -3.67 -7.87 -6.38
N ASP A 51 -3.20 -6.96 -5.53
CA ASP A 51 -2.04 -7.20 -4.67
C ASP A 51 -2.42 -8.18 -3.55
N SER A 52 -3.56 -7.94 -2.88
CA SER A 52 -4.17 -8.88 -1.93
C SER A 52 -4.28 -10.33 -2.45
N ALA A 53 -4.78 -10.52 -3.68
CA ALA A 53 -4.94 -11.85 -4.27
C ALA A 53 -3.60 -12.52 -4.62
N ALA A 54 -2.59 -11.73 -5.01
CA ALA A 54 -1.24 -12.23 -5.23
C ALA A 54 -0.61 -12.69 -3.91
N LEU A 55 -0.74 -11.90 -2.85
CA LEU A 55 -0.27 -12.26 -1.51
C LEU A 55 -0.94 -13.53 -0.97
N PHE A 56 -2.25 -13.68 -1.16
CA PHE A 56 -2.96 -14.91 -0.79
C PHE A 56 -2.39 -16.14 -1.50
N LYS A 57 -2.13 -16.04 -2.82
CA LYS A 57 -1.52 -17.12 -3.60
C LYS A 57 -0.09 -17.45 -3.17
N MET A 58 0.63 -16.49 -2.57
CA MET A 58 1.94 -16.70 -1.96
C MET A 58 1.88 -17.39 -0.59
N GLY A 59 0.68 -17.56 -0.01
CA GLY A 59 0.46 -18.27 1.24
C GLY A 59 0.26 -17.39 2.48
N TYR A 60 0.16 -16.06 2.30
CA TYR A 60 -0.13 -15.13 3.40
C TYR A 60 -1.59 -15.22 3.85
N ASN A 61 -1.82 -14.97 5.15
CA ASN A 61 -3.14 -14.61 5.66
C ASN A 61 -3.38 -13.11 5.44
N VAL A 62 -4.26 -12.77 4.49
CA VAL A 62 -4.35 -11.40 3.96
C VAL A 62 -5.51 -10.64 4.60
N THR A 63 -5.19 -9.45 5.11
CA THR A 63 -6.16 -8.41 5.45
C THR A 63 -6.04 -7.27 4.43
N ALA A 64 -7.12 -6.97 3.73
CA ALA A 64 -7.20 -5.96 2.69
C ALA A 64 -8.04 -4.78 3.17
N VAL A 65 -7.41 -3.60 3.28
CA VAL A 65 -8.06 -2.36 3.68
C VAL A 65 -8.37 -1.56 2.43
N GLU A 66 -9.64 -1.27 2.18
CA GLU A 66 -10.08 -0.39 1.09
C GLU A 66 -11.25 0.45 1.57
N PRO A 67 -11.13 1.79 1.64
CA PRO A 67 -12.22 2.62 2.14
C PRO A 67 -13.36 2.88 1.14
N SER A 68 -13.12 2.81 -0.17
CA SER A 68 -14.18 2.93 -1.18
C SER A 68 -15.08 1.69 -1.13
N ASP A 69 -16.37 1.90 -0.86
CA ASP A 69 -17.34 0.82 -0.77
C ASP A 69 -17.49 0.10 -2.12
N ASN A 70 -17.54 0.85 -3.23
CA ASN A 70 -17.71 0.25 -4.54
C ASN A 70 -16.46 -0.52 -4.99
N MET A 71 -15.25 0.02 -4.77
CA MET A 71 -14.00 -0.69 -5.08
C MET A 71 -13.89 -1.97 -4.25
N ARG A 72 -14.13 -1.88 -2.94
CA ARG A 72 -14.04 -3.02 -2.02
C ARG A 72 -15.04 -4.12 -2.37
N ASN A 73 -16.28 -3.77 -2.74
CA ASN A 73 -17.29 -4.75 -3.14
C ASN A 73 -16.92 -5.46 -4.45
N LEU A 74 -16.44 -4.72 -5.46
CA LEU A 74 -15.96 -5.31 -6.72
C LEU A 74 -14.77 -6.26 -6.48
N ALA A 75 -13.80 -5.83 -5.67
CA ALA A 75 -12.63 -6.62 -5.33
C ALA A 75 -13.00 -7.91 -4.57
N ALA A 76 -13.87 -7.80 -3.56
CA ALA A 76 -14.33 -8.93 -2.77
C ALA A 76 -15.10 -9.95 -3.62
N GLU A 77 -15.99 -9.51 -4.52
CA GLU A 77 -16.72 -10.42 -5.42
C GLU A 77 -15.78 -11.10 -6.42
N ASN A 78 -14.86 -10.34 -7.04
CA ASN A 78 -13.90 -10.89 -8.00
C ASN A 78 -12.94 -11.91 -7.36
N HIS A 79 -12.60 -11.70 -6.10
CA HIS A 79 -11.65 -12.53 -5.34
C HIS A 79 -12.33 -13.40 -4.28
N LYS A 80 -13.61 -13.74 -4.42
CA LYS A 80 -14.38 -14.57 -3.47
C LYS A 80 -13.82 -15.98 -3.22
N HIS A 81 -12.92 -16.44 -4.09
CA HIS A 81 -12.22 -17.73 -3.94
C HIS A 81 -10.91 -17.62 -3.14
N CYS A 82 -10.49 -16.39 -2.81
CA CYS A 82 -9.37 -16.12 -1.93
C CYS A 82 -9.91 -15.78 -0.54
N ASP A 83 -9.35 -16.41 0.50
CA ASP A 83 -9.72 -16.11 1.89
C ASP A 83 -9.02 -14.81 2.33
N ILE A 84 -9.61 -13.68 1.93
CA ILE A 84 -9.12 -12.33 2.19
C ILE A 84 -10.10 -11.63 3.13
N THR A 85 -9.60 -11.09 4.23
CA THR A 85 -10.41 -10.27 5.14
C THR A 85 -10.48 -8.83 4.62
N TRP A 86 -11.66 -8.43 4.12
CA TRP A 86 -11.89 -7.08 3.59
C TRP A 86 -12.38 -6.12 4.68
N VAL A 87 -11.73 -4.96 4.82
CA VAL A 87 -12.03 -3.99 5.87
C VAL A 87 -12.23 -2.59 5.29
N ASN A 88 -13.36 -1.97 5.61
CA ASN A 88 -13.55 -0.53 5.41
C ASN A 88 -12.77 0.24 6.49
N ASP A 89 -11.56 0.65 6.17
CA ASP A 89 -10.70 1.47 7.03
C ASP A 89 -9.77 2.32 6.13
N SER A 90 -9.02 3.24 6.71
CA SER A 90 -8.07 4.02 5.93
C SER A 90 -6.93 4.57 6.78
N LEU A 91 -5.83 4.89 6.11
CA LEU A 91 -4.85 5.83 6.65
C LEU A 91 -5.49 7.20 6.92
N PRO A 92 -4.94 7.99 7.86
CA PRO A 92 -3.74 7.70 8.66
C PRO A 92 -3.97 6.86 9.91
N GLU A 93 -5.21 6.66 10.36
CA GLU A 93 -5.46 6.05 11.66
C GLU A 93 -5.61 4.51 11.66
N LEU A 94 -6.10 3.90 10.58
CA LEU A 94 -6.42 2.47 10.50
C LEU A 94 -7.13 1.97 11.77
N ARG A 95 -8.22 2.63 12.15
CA ARG A 95 -8.84 2.52 13.49
C ARG A 95 -9.34 1.12 13.79
N LYS A 96 -9.85 0.39 12.79
CA LYS A 96 -10.35 -0.98 12.96
C LYS A 96 -9.20 -1.97 13.03
N ILE A 97 -8.17 -1.77 12.21
CA ILE A 97 -7.00 -2.65 12.23
C ILE A 97 -6.23 -2.51 13.54
N THR A 98 -5.99 -1.29 14.01
CA THR A 98 -5.28 -1.03 15.27
C THR A 98 -6.01 -1.58 16.50
N GLN A 99 -7.34 -1.71 16.46
CA GLN A 99 -8.13 -2.33 17.52
C GLN A 99 -7.97 -3.87 17.59
N SER A 100 -7.51 -4.51 16.52
CA SER A 100 -7.38 -5.98 16.47
C SER A 100 -6.18 -6.53 17.25
N LEU A 101 -5.27 -5.67 17.73
CA LEU A 101 -3.99 -6.03 18.37
C LEU A 101 -3.08 -6.94 17.51
N LYS A 102 -3.42 -7.11 16.23
CA LYS A 102 -2.67 -7.90 15.26
C LYS A 102 -1.46 -7.11 14.76
N THR A 103 -0.37 -7.82 14.50
CA THR A 103 0.79 -7.29 13.76
C THR A 103 0.98 -8.07 12.47
N PHE A 104 1.68 -7.48 11.52
CA PHE A 104 1.82 -8.01 10.16
C PHE A 104 3.29 -8.18 9.79
N ASP A 105 3.60 -9.33 9.20
CA ASP A 105 4.93 -9.67 8.70
C ASP A 105 5.22 -8.96 7.38
N LEU A 106 4.17 -8.62 6.64
CA LEU A 106 4.25 -7.82 5.44
C LEU A 106 3.17 -6.74 5.46
N ILE A 107 3.55 -5.50 5.18
CA ILE A 107 2.62 -4.41 4.91
C ILE A 107 2.93 -3.86 3.53
N ILE A 108 1.93 -3.78 2.65
CA ILE A 108 2.05 -3.09 1.37
C ILE A 108 1.17 -1.85 1.35
N VAL A 109 1.75 -0.74 0.89
CA VAL A 109 1.06 0.54 0.68
C VAL A 109 1.28 0.93 -0.78
N SER A 110 0.46 0.36 -1.65
CA SER A 110 0.64 0.40 -3.10
C SER A 110 -0.22 1.51 -3.71
N ALA A 111 0.39 2.56 -4.26
CA ALA A 111 -0.32 3.68 -4.89
C ALA A 111 -1.32 4.39 -3.95
N VAL A 112 -0.97 4.54 -2.67
CA VAL A 112 -1.79 5.23 -1.66
C VAL A 112 -1.13 6.48 -1.10
N TRP A 113 0.19 6.51 -0.97
CA TRP A 113 0.92 7.54 -0.22
C TRP A 113 0.63 8.96 -0.68
N MET A 114 0.40 9.14 -1.99
CA MET A 114 0.09 10.45 -2.59
C MET A 114 -1.27 11.05 -2.18
N HIS A 115 -2.14 10.30 -1.51
CA HIS A 115 -3.41 10.79 -0.96
C HIS A 115 -3.28 11.43 0.42
N LEU A 116 -2.07 11.43 1.00
CA LEU A 116 -1.79 11.90 2.34
C LEU A 116 -1.07 13.24 2.27
N ASN A 117 -1.57 14.24 3.00
CA ASN A 117 -0.77 15.43 3.29
C ASN A 117 0.36 15.11 4.29
N GLU A 118 1.31 16.03 4.45
CA GLU A 118 2.51 15.82 5.29
C GLU A 118 2.18 15.32 6.72
N ASN A 119 1.21 15.93 7.40
CA ASN A 119 0.80 15.51 8.74
C ASN A 119 0.17 14.10 8.74
N GLN A 120 -0.63 13.79 7.71
CA GLN A 120 -1.19 12.46 7.53
C GLN A 120 -0.10 11.43 7.23
N GLN A 121 0.96 11.78 6.48
CA GLN A 121 2.09 10.89 6.21
C GLN A 121 2.83 10.53 7.50
N GLU A 122 3.14 11.51 8.36
CA GLU A 122 3.76 11.26 9.68
C GLU A 122 2.91 10.32 10.54
N ARG A 123 1.61 10.61 10.68
CA ARG A 123 0.69 9.76 11.45
C ARG A 123 0.52 8.38 10.83
N SER A 124 0.46 8.29 9.50
CA SER A 124 0.36 7.02 8.78
C SER A 124 1.58 6.14 9.03
N LEU A 125 2.79 6.69 8.91
CA LEU A 125 3.99 5.90 9.12
C LEU A 125 4.11 5.43 10.57
N PHE A 126 3.71 6.26 11.54
CA PHE A 126 3.65 5.85 12.94
C PHE A 126 2.63 4.71 13.18
N THR A 127 1.44 4.81 12.60
CA THR A 127 0.44 3.73 12.68
C THR A 127 0.98 2.43 12.06
N LEU A 128 1.53 2.51 10.84
CA LEU A 128 2.05 1.35 10.12
C LEU A 128 3.28 0.75 10.84
N PHE A 129 4.14 1.57 11.44
CA PHE A 129 5.23 1.12 12.30
C PHE A 129 4.69 0.26 13.44
N ASN A 130 3.65 0.71 14.17
CA ASN A 130 3.11 -0.07 15.28
C ASN A 130 2.43 -1.37 14.83
N LEU A 131 1.88 -1.41 13.61
CA LEU A 131 1.28 -2.61 13.03
C LEU A 131 2.31 -3.62 12.49
N LEU A 132 3.56 -3.23 12.28
CA LEU A 132 4.59 -4.13 11.75
C LEU A 132 5.03 -5.15 12.83
N SER A 133 5.17 -6.42 12.47
CA SER A 133 5.75 -7.43 13.37
C SER A 133 7.24 -7.14 13.59
N ALA A 134 7.86 -7.78 14.60
CA ALA A 134 9.26 -7.51 14.98
C ALA A 134 10.26 -7.69 13.81
N ASN A 135 9.99 -8.66 12.92
CA ASN A 135 10.79 -8.94 11.73
C ASN A 135 10.07 -8.55 10.43
N GLY A 136 8.96 -7.83 10.55
CA GLY A 136 8.12 -7.48 9.42
C GLY A 136 8.78 -6.47 8.49
N VAL A 137 8.34 -6.49 7.24
CA VAL A 137 8.79 -5.60 6.18
C VAL A 137 7.60 -4.82 5.64
N MET A 138 7.82 -3.54 5.34
CA MET A 138 6.85 -2.67 4.72
C MET A 138 7.35 -2.22 3.36
N ILE A 139 6.51 -2.30 2.34
CA ILE A 139 6.81 -1.85 0.97
C ILE A 139 5.83 -0.72 0.63
N ILE A 140 6.36 0.47 0.36
CA ILE A 140 5.57 1.63 -0.05
C ILE A 140 5.93 1.99 -1.49
N THR A 141 4.92 2.09 -2.37
CA THR A 141 5.12 2.60 -3.73
C THR A 141 4.73 4.07 -3.80
N LEU A 142 5.62 4.88 -4.38
CA LEU A 142 5.52 6.33 -4.44
C LEU A 142 5.27 6.76 -5.88
N ARG A 143 4.10 7.36 -6.13
CA ARG A 143 3.80 8.06 -7.38
C ARG A 143 4.47 9.43 -7.34
N LEU A 144 5.56 9.60 -8.08
CA LEU A 144 6.24 10.87 -8.25
C LEU A 144 5.69 11.58 -9.48
N GLY A 145 5.42 12.88 -9.36
CA GLY A 145 4.85 13.67 -10.46
C GLY A 145 3.90 14.76 -9.96
N PRO A 146 3.20 15.45 -10.88
CA PRO A 146 2.31 16.54 -10.53
C PRO A 146 1.11 16.05 -9.72
N ALA A 147 0.54 16.98 -8.95
CA ALA A 147 -0.73 16.79 -8.25
C ALA A 147 -1.88 16.54 -9.24
N GLU A 148 -2.89 15.77 -8.82
CA GLU A 148 -4.15 15.58 -9.53
C GLU A 148 -5.29 15.93 -8.56
N PRO A 149 -5.74 17.20 -8.49
CA PRO A 149 -6.71 17.66 -7.50
C PRO A 149 -8.04 16.89 -7.49
N ASP A 150 -8.54 16.52 -8.66
CA ASP A 150 -9.80 15.75 -8.80
C ASP A 150 -9.75 14.39 -8.09
N ARG A 151 -8.54 13.85 -7.94
CA ARG A 151 -8.26 12.57 -7.28
C ARG A 151 -7.70 12.75 -5.88
N GLN A 152 -7.59 13.98 -5.39
CA GLN A 152 -6.91 14.32 -4.13
C GLN A 152 -5.51 13.71 -4.06
N ILE A 153 -4.76 13.81 -5.17
CA ILE A 153 -3.36 13.38 -5.26
C ILE A 153 -2.47 14.60 -5.09
N SER A 154 -1.61 14.56 -4.07
CA SER A 154 -0.60 15.57 -3.78
C SER A 154 0.74 15.22 -4.43
N VAL A 155 1.61 16.23 -4.55
CA VAL A 155 3.03 16.00 -4.83
C VAL A 155 3.66 15.39 -3.57
N ILE A 156 4.50 14.38 -3.75
CA ILE A 156 5.24 13.71 -2.68
C ILE A 156 6.70 13.55 -3.08
N TYR A 157 7.57 13.39 -2.08
CA TYR A 157 9.00 13.20 -2.27
C TYR A 157 9.47 11.95 -1.53
N THR A 158 10.35 11.18 -2.18
CA THR A 158 10.92 9.95 -1.60
C THR A 158 11.77 10.28 -0.37
N GLU A 159 12.47 11.41 -0.41
CA GLU A 159 13.35 11.91 0.65
C GLU A 159 12.58 12.19 1.94
N ASP A 160 11.35 12.68 1.85
CA ASP A 160 10.51 12.97 3.02
C ASP A 160 10.11 11.67 3.73
N LEU A 161 9.73 10.64 2.97
CA LEU A 161 9.45 9.31 3.54
C LEU A 161 10.71 8.74 4.20
N ILE A 162 11.88 8.87 3.59
CA ILE A 162 13.15 8.39 4.14
C ILE A 162 13.49 9.11 5.45
N ALA A 163 13.37 10.44 5.48
CA ALA A 163 13.64 11.24 6.66
C ALA A 163 12.70 10.88 7.82
N LEU A 164 11.40 10.74 7.52
CA LEU A 164 10.39 10.33 8.48
C LEU A 164 10.63 8.90 9.01
N SER A 165 11.01 7.97 8.13
CA SER A 165 11.34 6.59 8.49
C SER A 165 12.48 6.54 9.50
N LYS A 166 13.57 7.27 9.24
CA LYS A 166 14.72 7.36 10.14
C LYS A 166 14.35 7.97 11.50
N LYS A 167 13.52 9.04 11.49
CA LYS A 167 13.03 9.67 12.73
C LYS A 167 12.24 8.70 13.61
N LEU A 168 11.47 7.79 13.00
CA LEU A 168 10.70 6.77 13.70
C LEU A 168 11.51 5.50 14.07
N GLY A 169 12.80 5.45 13.71
CA GLY A 169 13.65 4.28 13.98
C GLY A 169 13.43 3.10 13.03
N LEU A 170 12.80 3.33 11.87
CA LEU A 170 12.76 2.34 10.78
C LEU A 170 14.09 2.34 10.02
N THR A 171 14.51 1.16 9.58
CA THR A 171 15.61 0.97 8.66
C THR A 171 15.10 1.01 7.22
N VAL A 172 15.81 1.75 6.37
CA VAL A 172 15.56 1.76 4.91
C VAL A 172 16.39 0.65 4.29
N GLU A 173 15.75 -0.47 3.97
CA GLU A 173 16.39 -1.68 3.44
C GLU A 173 16.73 -1.53 1.95
N TYR A 174 15.85 -0.85 1.21
CA TYR A 174 16.00 -0.67 -0.23
C TYR A 174 15.20 0.53 -0.73
N ILE A 175 15.74 1.17 -1.77
CA ILE A 175 15.06 2.19 -2.56
C ILE A 175 15.25 1.77 -4.02
N SER A 176 14.15 1.58 -4.74
CA SER A 176 14.24 1.25 -6.16
C SER A 176 14.79 2.41 -6.99
N PRO A 177 15.38 2.14 -8.16
CA PRO A 177 15.50 3.15 -9.20
C PRO A 177 14.14 3.81 -9.50
N VAL A 178 14.18 5.02 -10.04
CA VAL A 178 12.98 5.68 -10.58
C VAL A 178 12.57 4.94 -11.84
N ASN A 179 11.37 4.38 -11.84
CA ASN A 179 10.80 3.63 -12.95
C ASN A 179 9.74 4.46 -13.68
N THR A 180 9.51 4.15 -14.96
CA THR A 180 8.45 4.76 -15.75
C THR A 180 7.08 4.25 -15.32
N ASP A 181 6.05 5.07 -15.55
CA ASP A 181 4.66 4.72 -15.24
C ASP A 181 4.11 3.58 -16.11
N SER A 182 3.47 2.58 -15.50
CA SER A 182 2.89 1.43 -16.22
C SER A 182 1.73 1.81 -17.15
N PHE A 183 1.12 2.98 -16.95
CA PHE A 183 0.11 3.54 -17.85
C PHE A 183 0.70 4.57 -18.83
N ASN A 184 2.03 4.65 -18.94
CA ASN A 184 2.76 5.53 -19.88
C ASN A 184 2.43 7.03 -19.75
N ARG A 185 2.08 7.49 -18.54
CA ARG A 185 1.91 8.93 -18.28
C ARG A 185 3.29 9.60 -18.22
N PRO A 186 3.61 10.56 -19.10
CA PRO A 186 4.99 11.05 -19.27
C PRO A 186 5.50 11.87 -18.07
N SER A 187 4.61 12.44 -17.27
CA SER A 187 4.94 13.24 -16.08
C SER A 187 4.89 12.45 -14.78
N VAL A 188 4.65 11.14 -14.85
CA VAL A 188 4.54 10.27 -13.67
C VAL A 188 5.67 9.24 -13.70
N THR A 189 6.34 9.09 -12.57
CA THR A 189 7.32 8.04 -12.32
C THR A 189 7.05 7.38 -10.99
N TRP A 190 7.71 6.25 -10.74
CA TRP A 190 7.50 5.46 -9.54
C TRP A 190 8.79 5.07 -8.87
N GLN A 191 8.78 5.10 -7.55
CA GLN A 191 9.79 4.46 -6.71
C GLN A 191 9.14 3.56 -5.68
N LYS A 192 9.91 2.60 -5.19
CA LYS A 192 9.54 1.77 -4.05
C LYS A 192 10.54 1.97 -2.95
N VAL A 193 10.04 2.06 -1.72
CA VAL A 193 10.85 2.10 -0.52
C VAL A 193 10.48 0.90 0.33
N VAL A 194 11.49 0.13 0.71
CA VAL A 194 11.36 -1.01 1.61
C VAL A 194 11.88 -0.61 2.99
N LEU A 195 11.04 -0.78 4.00
CA LEU A 195 11.29 -0.37 5.37
C LEU A 195 11.17 -1.59 6.30
N SER A 196 11.99 -1.64 7.34
CA SER A 196 11.90 -2.67 8.38
C SER A 196 12.10 -2.10 9.79
N LYS A 197 11.68 -2.84 10.80
CA LYS A 197 11.93 -2.54 12.22
C LYS A 197 13.35 -2.90 12.70
N LYS A 198 14.15 -3.58 11.87
CA LYS A 198 15.43 -4.11 12.32
C LYS A 198 16.40 -2.97 12.56
N THR A 199 16.80 -2.75 13.80
CA THR A 199 18.01 -1.99 14.08
C THR A 199 19.19 -2.85 13.64
N THR A 200 20.01 -2.34 12.72
CA THR A 200 21.33 -2.94 12.45
C THR A 200 22.03 -3.10 13.80
N SER A 201 22.28 -4.35 14.19
CA SER A 201 23.07 -4.69 15.38
C SER A 201 24.54 -4.37 15.13
#